data_AF-A0A1J5N0P1-F1
#
_entry.id   AF-A0A1J5N0P1-F1
#
_cell.length_a   1.000
_cell.length_b   1.000
_cell.length_c   1.000
_cell.angle_alpha   90.00
_cell.angle_beta   90.00
_cell.angle_gamma   90.00
#
_symmetry.space_group_name_H-M   'P 1'
#
loop_
_entity.id
_entity.type
_entity.pdbx_description
1 polymer ?
#
loop_
_entity_poly.entity_id
_entity_poly.type
_entity_poly.pdbx_seq_one_letter_code
_entity_poly.pdbx_strand_id
1 'polypeptide(L)'
;MFEKNLTKKMQDLVLEGHIPAKEVSRVIKKPYSTLLRELNPFDAHAKLGAETMFEIVKATRNISVLEFMARELGYTLRPLDGLQHTRQGIKPRHAHEQEATM
;
A
#
# COMPACT_ATOMS: atom_id res chain seq x y z
N MET A 1 2.20 20.59 12.67
CA MET A 1 2.29 19.69 13.85
C MET A 1 2.14 18.19 13.49
N PHE A 2 1.46 17.81 12.39
CA PHE A 2 1.18 16.40 12.05
C PHE A 2 2.21 15.68 11.14
N GLU A 3 3.23 16.37 10.63
CA GLU A 3 4.20 15.80 9.66
C GLU A 3 5.01 14.61 10.20
N LYS A 4 5.04 14.42 11.53
CA LYS A 4 5.68 13.28 12.20
C LYS A 4 4.70 12.19 12.65
N ASN A 5 3.43 12.23 12.24
CA ASN A 5 2.45 11.21 12.63
C ASN A 5 2.47 10.04 11.64
N LEU A 6 2.67 8.82 12.16
CA LEU A 6 2.67 7.57 11.38
C LEU A 6 1.36 7.37 10.59
N THR A 7 0.20 7.65 11.22
CA THR A 7 -1.10 7.53 10.55
C THR A 7 -1.24 8.51 9.38
N LYS A 8 -0.70 9.73 9.52
CA LYS A 8 -0.71 10.71 8.42
C LYS A 8 0.18 10.22 7.27
N LYS A 9 1.38 9.69 7.56
CA LYS A 9 2.23 9.10 6.52
C LYS A 9 1.58 7.92 5.80
N MET A 10 0.83 7.09 6.53
CA MET A 10 0.05 6.01 5.92
C MET A 10 -1.08 6.55 5.03
N GLN A 11 -1.76 7.61 5.47
CA GLN A 11 -2.78 8.30 4.67
C GLN A 11 -2.19 8.81 3.36
N ASP A 12 -1.07 9.54 3.42
CA ASP A 12 -0.41 10.13 2.25
C ASP A 12 0.08 9.03 1.29
N LEU A 13 0.68 7.96 1.83
CA LEU A 13 1.13 6.80 1.04
C LEU A 13 -0.01 6.17 0.23
N VAL A 14 -1.23 6.12 0.79
CA VAL A 14 -2.39 5.49 0.14
C VAL A 14 -3.16 6.46 -0.77
N LEU A 15 -3.30 7.73 -0.38
CA LEU A 15 -4.12 8.71 -1.10
C LEU A 15 -3.34 9.46 -2.19
N GLU A 16 -2.05 9.68 -1.97
CA GLU A 16 -1.17 10.45 -2.87
C GLU A 16 -0.15 9.55 -3.59
N GLY A 17 -0.20 8.24 -3.33
CA GLY A 17 0.65 7.24 -3.97
C GLY A 17 0.30 6.98 -5.45
N HIS A 18 1.18 6.26 -6.14
CA HIS A 18 0.99 5.91 -7.54
C HIS A 18 -0.10 4.86 -7.80
N ILE A 19 -0.49 4.10 -6.76
CA ILE A 19 -1.56 3.10 -6.85
C ILE A 19 -2.85 3.72 -6.32
N PRO A 20 -3.96 3.69 -7.07
CA PRO A 20 -5.24 4.20 -6.58
C PRO A 20 -5.65 3.52 -5.28
N ALA A 21 -6.11 4.30 -4.29
CA ALA A 21 -6.52 3.78 -2.98
C ALA A 21 -7.58 2.66 -3.07
N LYS A 22 -8.48 2.73 -4.07
CA LYS A 22 -9.49 1.69 -4.34
C LYS A 22 -8.88 0.36 -4.81
N GLU A 23 -7.75 0.41 -5.51
CA GLU A 23 -6.99 -0.78 -5.88
C GLU A 23 -6.24 -1.34 -4.67
N VAL A 24 -5.64 -0.48 -3.84
CA VAL A 24 -5.02 -0.90 -2.57
C VAL A 24 -6.04 -1.64 -1.70
N SER A 25 -7.24 -1.09 -1.51
CA SER A 25 -8.29 -1.72 -0.70
C SER A 25 -8.71 -3.09 -1.26
N ARG A 26 -8.77 -3.22 -2.60
CA ARG A 26 -9.07 -4.49 -3.26
C ARG A 26 -7.98 -5.53 -3.02
N VAL A 27 -6.71 -5.15 -3.15
CA VAL A 27 -5.55 -6.05 -2.96
C VAL A 27 -5.48 -6.57 -1.52
N ILE A 28 -5.67 -5.69 -0.54
CA ILE A 28 -5.66 -6.06 0.90
C ILE A 28 -7.01 -6.64 1.37
N LYS A 29 -7.98 -6.85 0.46
CA LYS A 29 -9.30 -7.40 0.73
C LYS A 29 -10.07 -6.68 1.84
N LYS A 30 -9.94 -5.36 1.91
CA LYS A 30 -10.59 -4.51 2.90
C LYS A 30 -11.63 -3.59 2.25
N PRO A 31 -12.81 -3.37 2.87
CA PRO A 31 -13.76 -2.39 2.37
C PRO A 31 -13.11 -1.00 2.27
N TYR A 32 -13.31 -0.32 1.14
CA TYR A 32 -12.68 0.96 0.85
C TYR A 32 -13.00 2.03 1.91
N SER A 33 -14.28 2.13 2.31
CA SER A 33 -14.72 3.08 3.34
C SER A 33 -14.09 2.80 4.70
N THR A 34 -13.98 1.53 5.10
CA THR A 34 -13.31 1.14 6.35
C THR A 34 -11.85 1.52 6.32
N LEU A 35 -11.15 1.24 5.21
CA LEU A 35 -9.74 1.63 5.04
C LEU A 35 -9.55 3.14 5.16
N LEU A 36 -10.39 3.95 4.50
CA LEU A 36 -10.29 5.41 4.58
C LEU A 36 -10.51 5.95 5.98
N ARG A 37 -11.43 5.37 6.75
CA ARG A 37 -11.67 5.74 8.15
C ARG A 37 -10.47 5.45 9.03
N GLU A 38 -9.87 4.27 8.90
CA GLU A 38 -8.68 3.89 9.68
C GLU A 38 -7.43 4.70 9.33
N LEU A 39 -7.32 5.15 8.08
CA LEU A 39 -6.24 6.04 7.63
C LEU A 39 -6.48 7.49 8.01
N ASN A 40 -7.68 7.87 8.47
CA ASN A 40 -7.99 9.25 8.82
C ASN A 40 -7.40 9.59 10.20
N PRO A 41 -6.41 10.49 10.31
CA PRO A 41 -5.84 10.88 11.60
C PRO A 41 -6.86 11.56 12.54
N PHE A 42 -7.98 12.05 11.99
CA PHE A 42 -9.04 12.73 12.72
C PHE A 42 -10.18 11.79 13.17
N ASP A 43 -10.23 10.53 12.70
CA ASP A 43 -11.20 9.56 13.21
C ASP A 43 -10.65 8.93 14.51
N ALA A 44 -11.22 9.34 15.64
CA ALA A 44 -10.83 8.81 16.94
C ALA A 44 -11.27 7.34 17.14
N HIS A 45 -12.28 6.89 16.40
CA HIS A 45 -12.96 5.61 16.60
C HIS A 45 -12.47 4.50 15.66
N ALA A 46 -11.62 4.83 14.69
CA ALA A 46 -11.00 3.86 13.79
C ALA A 46 -9.47 4.02 13.87
N LYS A 47 -8.76 2.89 13.98
CA LYS A 47 -7.29 2.87 14.02
C LYS A 47 -6.78 1.86 13.01
N LEU A 48 -5.75 2.25 12.27
CA LEU A 48 -5.06 1.35 11.37
C LEU A 48 -4.30 0.28 12.17
N GLY A 49 -4.66 -0.98 11.96
CA GLY A 49 -3.94 -2.12 12.54
C GLY A 49 -2.56 -2.32 11.90
N ALA A 50 -1.60 -2.85 12.67
CA ALA A 50 -0.23 -3.08 12.19
C ALA A 50 -0.16 -4.08 11.01
N GLU A 51 -0.99 -5.11 11.01
CA GLU A 51 -1.09 -6.07 9.90
C GLU A 51 -1.57 -5.40 8.62
N THR A 52 -2.66 -4.63 8.69
CA THR A 52 -3.18 -3.85 7.56
C THR A 52 -2.14 -2.84 7.05
N MET A 53 -1.43 -2.17 7.96
CA MET A 53 -0.33 -1.27 7.60
C MET A 53 0.74 -2.00 6.77
N PHE A 54 1.16 -3.19 7.21
CA PHE A 54 2.17 -3.97 6.51
C PHE A 54 1.68 -4.49 5.15
N GLU A 55 0.41 -4.91 5.05
CA GLU A 55 -0.20 -5.30 3.78
C GLU A 55 -0.24 -4.15 2.77
N ILE A 56 -0.55 -2.93 3.22
CA ILE A 56 -0.50 -1.72 2.37
C ILE A 56 0.92 -1.48 1.86
N VAL A 57 1.93 -1.55 2.72
CA VAL A 57 3.34 -1.38 2.32
C VAL A 57 3.74 -2.42 1.28
N LYS A 58 3.31 -3.68 1.43
CA LYS A 58 3.55 -4.75 0.44
C LYS A 58 2.80 -4.51 -0.88
N ALA A 59 1.54 -4.09 -0.82
CA ALA A 59 0.71 -3.85 -2.00
C ALA A 59 1.24 -2.68 -2.83
N THR A 60 1.69 -1.62 -2.15
CA THR A 60 2.22 -0.41 -2.79
C THR A 60 3.70 -0.50 -3.14
N ARG A 61 4.43 -1.44 -2.54
CA ARG A 61 5.90 -1.55 -2.58
C ARG A 61 6.60 -0.24 -2.19
N ASN A 62 5.94 0.58 -1.38
CA ASN A 62 6.45 1.86 -0.91
C ASN A 62 6.94 1.71 0.53
N ILE A 63 8.27 1.74 0.72
CA ILE A 63 8.92 1.53 2.02
C ILE A 63 9.09 2.81 2.85
N SER A 64 8.65 3.97 2.35
CA SER A 64 8.86 5.28 3.01
C SER A 64 8.36 5.34 4.46
N VAL A 65 7.28 4.62 4.77
CA VAL A 65 6.76 4.52 6.14
C VAL A 65 7.69 3.72 7.04
N LEU A 66 8.26 2.62 6.54
CA LEU A 66 9.24 1.84 7.30
C LEU A 66 10.53 2.65 7.51
N GLU A 67 10.98 3.40 6.51
CA GLU A 67 12.13 4.30 6.63
C GLU A 67 11.90 5.38 7.69
N PHE A 68 10.69 5.94 7.72
CA PHE A 68 10.29 6.88 8.76
C PHE A 68 10.36 6.24 10.15
N MET A 69 9.76 5.06 10.33
CA MET A 69 9.80 4.33 11.61
C MET A 69 11.23 4.03 12.05
N ALA A 70 12.09 3.59 11.12
CA ALA A 70 13.49 3.31 11.41
C ALA A 70 14.23 4.56 11.90
N ARG A 71 14.04 5.71 11.22
CA ARG A 71 14.66 6.99 11.60
C ARG A 71 14.23 7.46 12.99
N GLU A 72 12.95 7.34 13.33
CA GLU A 72 12.45 7.69 14.67
C GLU A 72 13.08 6.83 15.77
N LEU A 73 13.54 5.62 15.44
CA LEU A 73 14.22 4.72 16.36
C LEU A 73 15.75 4.82 16.32
N GLY A 74 16.32 5.71 15.50
CA GLY A 74 17.77 5.82 15.32
C GLY A 74 18.39 4.69 14.48
N TYR A 75 17.58 3.97 13.70
CA TYR A 75 18.01 2.91 12.79
C TYR A 75 17.92 3.36 11.32
N THR A 76 18.61 2.63 10.45
CA THR A 76 18.41 2.70 8.99
C THR A 76 17.97 1.35 8.47
N LEU A 77 17.12 1.34 7.45
CA LEU A 77 16.81 0.13 6.71
C LEU A 77 17.95 -0.18 5.75
N ARG A 78 18.30 -1.46 5.65
CA ARG A 78 19.15 -1.98 4.57
C ARG A 78 18.38 -3.10 3.87
N PRO A 79 18.34 -3.12 2.52
CA PRO A 79 17.80 -4.25 1.78
C PRO A 79 18.52 -5.54 2.19
N LEU A 80 17.80 -6.66 2.19
CA LEU A 80 18.45 -7.96 2.26
C LEU A 80 19.12 -8.23 0.90
N ASP A 81 20.44 -8.36 0.90
CA ASP A 81 21.21 -8.69 -0.31
C ASP A 81 20.69 -10.01 -0.92
N GLY A 82 20.37 -9.99 -2.21
CA GLY A 82 20.01 -11.19 -2.99
C GLY A 82 18.50 -11.52 -3.10
N LEU A 83 17.60 -10.83 -2.39
CA LEU A 83 16.15 -10.97 -2.59
C LEU A 83 15.66 -10.01 -3.67
N GLN A 84 15.95 -10.34 -4.93
CA GLN A 84 15.22 -9.72 -6.04
C GLN A 84 13.74 -10.10 -5.88
N HIS A 85 12.88 -9.14 -5.57
CA HIS A 85 11.43 -9.36 -5.69
C HIS A 85 11.15 -9.73 -7.14
N THR A 86 10.80 -10.99 -7.36
CA THR A 86 10.40 -11.54 -8.66
C THR A 86 9.38 -10.60 -9.30
N ARG A 87 9.81 -9.96 -10.39
CA ARG A 87 8.95 -9.19 -11.29
C ARG A 87 8.00 -10.15 -11.99
N GLN A 88 6.96 -10.63 -11.32
CA GLN A 88 5.84 -11.23 -12.04
C GLN A 88 5.03 -10.09 -12.66
N GLY A 89 5.46 -9.69 -13.86
CA GLY A 89 4.67 -8.90 -14.76
C GLY A 89 3.37 -9.63 -15.04
N ILE A 90 2.25 -8.96 -14.75
CA ILE A 90 0.95 -9.36 -15.27
C ILE A 90 1.06 -9.17 -16.79
N LYS A 91 1.30 -10.26 -17.54
CA LYS A 91 1.04 -10.25 -18.99
C LYS A 91 -0.46 -10.02 -19.18
N PRO A 92 -0.90 -9.03 -19.97
CA PRO A 92 -2.28 -9.00 -20.41
C PRO A 92 -2.54 -10.27 -21.21
N ARG A 93 -3.52 -11.08 -20.80
CA ARG A 93 -4.07 -12.12 -21.66
C ARG A 93 -4.74 -11.39 -22.80
N HIS A 94 -4.16 -11.46 -24.00
CA HIS A 94 -4.90 -11.12 -25.21
C HIS A 94 -6.12 -12.04 -25.27
N ALA A 95 -7.29 -11.43 -25.16
CA ALA A 95 -8.55 -12.05 -25.53
C ALA A 95 -8.54 -12.22 -27.06
N HIS A 96 -8.57 -13.47 -27.52
CA HIS A 96 -9.07 -13.75 -28.86
C HIS A 96 -10.49 -14.26 -28.69
N GLU A 97 -11.44 -13.33 -28.79
CA GLU A 97 -12.81 -13.64 -29.16
C GLU A 97 -12.96 -13.41 -30.67
N GLN A 98 -13.30 -14.51 -31.33
CA GLN A 98 -14.27 -14.65 -32.42
C GLN A 98 -14.11 -13.81 -33.68
N GLU A 99 -13.92 -14.51 -34.80
CA GLU A 99 -14.78 -14.31 -35.97
C GLU A 99 -15.03 -15.68 -36.63
N ALA A 100 -16.23 -16.20 -36.39
CA ALA A 100 -16.88 -17.11 -37.30
C ALA A 100 -17.48 -16.26 -38.43
N THR A 101 -17.14 -16.57 -39.68
CA THR A 101 -18.00 -16.51 -40.89
C THR A 101 -17.11 -16.74 -42.13
N MET A 102 -17.20 -17.94 -42.70
CA MET A 102 -17.59 -18.22 -44.09
C MET A 102 -17.60 -19.73 -44.32
#